data_AF-A0A536W9U9-F1
#
_entry.id   AF-A0A536W9U9-F1
#
_cell.length_a   1.000
_cell.length_b   1.000
_cell.length_c   1.000
_cell.angle_alpha   90.00
_cell.angle_beta   90.00
_cell.angle_gamma   90.00
#
_symmetry.space_group_name_H-M   'P 1'
#
loop_
_entity.id
_entity.type
_entity.pdbx_description
1 polymer ?
#
loop_
_entity_poly.entity_id
_entity_poly.type
_entity_poly.pdbx_seq_one_letter_code
_entity_poly.pdbx_strand_id
1 'polypeptide(L)'
;MKAGARETGIDLERFRLRRFVEELRQTGELEVKAGAAELAEVAPALEGNAKAVFFERVGKEGAQLVGNVMGSRSRLARAFGTAPDKLLAEVLRRLRATPQVVEVPREAAPAQEIVLDKADLTALPVNLQHGMDGGPYISASIDFVVDPSNGWTNVGVRRLMLRGRREAGVDLNSPSDLRALYEAAVRQGQRLPVAFVVGAHPADYVAAVMRLPVDELGLVASLRDAPLAVVKCISCDIRVPADAEWVLEGYLDERGHVEAEGPYGEFLGYYGGVKQNPVFHLTAITRRRDALFQTATIGGRNLGRTDTAQLNALRTEVMVWRALETAVRETKA
;
A
#
# COMPACT_ATOMS: atom_id res chain seq x y z
N MET A 1 16.20 24.17 -4.65
CA MET A 1 15.00 24.27 -3.79
C MET A 1 13.91 24.99 -4.59
N LYS A 2 12.88 24.27 -5.06
CA LYS A 2 11.80 24.81 -5.91
C LYS A 2 10.68 25.42 -5.07
N ALA A 3 10.13 26.53 -5.53
CA ALA A 3 9.31 27.48 -4.78
C ALA A 3 7.91 26.99 -4.33
N GLY A 4 7.44 25.82 -4.74
CA GLY A 4 6.09 25.31 -4.41
C GLY A 4 5.95 24.66 -3.03
N ALA A 5 7.01 24.09 -2.46
CA ALA A 5 6.96 23.45 -1.14
C ALA A 5 6.84 24.45 0.03
N ARG A 6 6.97 25.76 -0.24
CA ARG A 6 6.93 26.81 0.79
C ARG A 6 5.52 27.21 1.23
N GLU A 7 4.47 26.88 0.49
CA GLU A 7 3.13 27.43 0.78
C GLU A 7 2.32 26.68 1.85
N THR A 8 2.56 25.39 2.08
CA THR A 8 1.79 24.61 3.08
C THR A 8 2.56 24.32 4.37
N GLY A 9 3.90 24.43 4.36
CA GLY A 9 4.75 24.11 5.51
C GLY A 9 4.79 22.63 5.89
N ILE A 10 4.18 21.73 5.10
CA ILE A 10 4.14 20.29 5.35
C ILE A 10 5.43 19.63 4.82
N ASP A 11 6.13 18.89 5.68
CA ASP A 11 7.30 18.10 5.29
C ASP A 11 6.89 16.79 4.59
N LEU A 12 6.90 16.81 3.25
CA LEU A 12 6.58 15.67 2.38
C LEU A 12 7.70 14.61 2.31
N GLU A 13 8.80 14.79 3.04
CA GLU A 13 9.83 13.76 3.22
C GLU A 13 9.68 13.02 4.56
N ARG A 14 8.94 13.57 5.54
CA ARG A 14 8.77 12.97 6.88
C ARG A 14 8.20 11.54 6.83
N PHE A 15 7.19 11.32 6.00
CA PHE A 15 6.53 10.01 5.83
C PHE A 15 6.89 9.35 4.50
N ARG A 16 8.01 9.74 3.88
CA ARG A 16 8.43 9.11 2.64
C ARG A 16 9.01 7.71 2.90
N LEU A 17 8.63 6.71 2.11
CA LEU A 17 9.18 5.35 2.18
C LEU A 17 10.71 5.34 2.10
N ARG A 18 11.29 6.07 1.13
CA ARG A 18 12.74 6.13 0.93
C ARG A 18 13.49 6.58 2.19
N ARG A 19 12.96 7.56 2.93
CA ARG A 19 13.54 8.02 4.20
C ARG A 19 13.52 6.89 5.24
N PHE A 20 12.39 6.21 5.38
CA PHE A 20 12.27 5.08 6.30
C PHE A 20 13.26 3.94 5.96
N VAL A 21 13.42 3.62 4.67
CA VAL A 21 14.40 2.62 4.21
C VAL A 21 15.84 3.02 4.56
N GLU A 22 16.19 4.31 4.44
CA GLU A 22 17.50 4.80 4.86
C GLU A 22 17.71 4.70 6.38
N GLU A 23 16.67 4.93 7.19
CA GLU A 23 16.74 4.70 8.63
C GLU A 23 16.99 3.21 8.96
N LEU A 24 16.36 2.28 8.23
CA LEU A 24 16.62 0.84 8.39
C LEU A 24 18.07 0.48 8.05
N ARG A 25 18.68 1.13 7.05
CA ARG A 25 20.10 0.97 6.72
C ARG A 25 20.98 1.36 7.90
N GLN A 26 20.72 2.51 8.50
CA GLN A 26 21.50 3.02 9.64
C GLN A 26 21.39 2.12 10.87
N THR A 27 20.27 1.43 11.05
CA THR A 27 20.07 0.54 12.20
C THR A 27 20.35 -0.93 11.91
N GLY A 28 20.94 -1.26 10.76
CA GLY A 28 21.30 -2.63 10.38
C GLY A 28 20.11 -3.55 10.05
N GLU A 29 18.92 -3.00 9.89
CA GLU A 29 17.65 -3.68 9.56
C GLU A 29 17.40 -3.79 8.04
N LEU A 30 18.36 -3.33 7.23
CA LEU A 30 18.33 -3.40 5.77
C LEU A 30 19.46 -4.28 5.24
N GLU A 31 19.14 -5.19 4.35
CA GLU A 31 20.08 -5.84 3.45
C GLU A 31 20.06 -5.14 2.09
N VAL A 32 21.24 -4.87 1.52
CA VAL A 32 21.37 -4.24 0.20
C VAL A 32 21.85 -5.27 -0.81
N LYS A 33 21.08 -5.48 -1.87
CA LYS A 33 21.48 -6.21 -3.07
C LYS A 33 22.04 -5.20 -4.06
N ALA A 34 23.36 -5.09 -4.07
CA ALA A 34 24.08 -4.20 -4.96
C ALA A 34 24.12 -4.75 -6.40
N GLY A 35 24.14 -3.85 -7.38
CA GLY A 35 24.19 -4.23 -8.79
C GLY A 35 22.83 -4.49 -9.42
N ALA A 36 22.84 -5.17 -10.57
CA ALA A 36 21.61 -5.53 -11.30
C ALA A 36 21.11 -6.90 -10.83
N ALA A 37 19.81 -6.98 -10.55
CA ALA A 37 19.12 -8.21 -10.19
C ALA A 37 17.95 -8.47 -11.17
N GLU A 38 17.71 -9.74 -11.46
CA GLU A 38 16.58 -10.16 -12.27
C GLU A 38 15.29 -10.21 -11.42
N LEU A 39 14.12 -10.04 -12.06
CA LEU A 39 12.83 -10.09 -11.34
C LEU A 39 12.61 -11.42 -10.60
N ALA A 40 13.12 -12.52 -11.15
CA ALA A 40 13.03 -13.85 -10.55
C ALA A 40 13.85 -14.00 -9.25
N GLU A 41 14.82 -13.10 -9.00
CA GLU A 41 15.67 -13.14 -7.81
C GLU A 41 15.04 -12.41 -6.60
N VAL A 42 14.00 -11.60 -6.84
CA VAL A 42 13.36 -10.78 -5.81
C VAL A 42 12.70 -11.66 -4.74
N ALA A 43 11.76 -12.53 -5.12
CA ALA A 43 11.05 -13.38 -4.16
C ALA A 43 11.99 -14.30 -3.34
N PRO A 44 12.96 -15.02 -3.94
CA PRO A 44 13.93 -15.81 -3.18
C PRO A 44 14.76 -15.03 -2.17
N ALA A 45 15.11 -13.78 -2.47
CA ALA A 45 15.87 -12.93 -1.54
C ALA A 45 15.03 -12.39 -0.38
N LEU A 46 13.70 -12.29 -0.55
CA LEU A 46 12.76 -11.87 0.48
C LEU A 46 12.30 -13.03 1.37
N GLU A 47 12.14 -14.23 0.82
CA GLU A 47 11.59 -15.39 1.52
C GLU A 47 12.36 -15.72 2.81
N GLY A 48 11.69 -15.57 3.95
CA GLY A 48 12.25 -15.86 5.27
C GLY A 48 13.35 -14.89 5.76
N ASN A 49 13.69 -13.86 4.99
CA ASN A 49 14.69 -12.87 5.37
C ASN A 49 14.19 -12.07 6.59
N ALA A 50 15.05 -11.90 7.59
CA ALA A 50 14.71 -11.16 8.80
C ALA A 50 14.76 -9.63 8.58
N LYS A 51 15.48 -9.17 7.57
CA LYS A 51 15.68 -7.75 7.24
C LYS A 51 14.74 -7.32 6.11
N ALA A 52 14.54 -6.01 5.98
CA ALA A 52 14.10 -5.45 4.72
C ALA A 52 15.19 -5.65 3.66
N VAL A 53 14.83 -5.82 2.40
CA VAL A 53 15.80 -6.02 1.31
C VAL A 53 15.60 -4.92 0.29
N PHE A 54 16.66 -4.15 0.05
CA PHE A 54 16.70 -3.11 -0.95
C PHE A 54 17.57 -3.56 -2.13
N PHE A 55 17.02 -3.45 -3.33
CA PHE A 55 17.70 -3.75 -4.58
C PHE A 55 17.99 -2.43 -5.30
N GLU A 56 19.25 -2.23 -5.69
CA GLU A 56 19.66 -1.00 -6.37
C GLU A 56 19.09 -0.90 -7.79
N ARG A 57 19.02 -2.02 -8.50
CA ARG A 57 18.48 -2.11 -9.86
C ARG A 57 17.83 -3.47 -10.07
N VAL A 58 16.53 -3.47 -10.40
CA VAL A 58 15.75 -4.67 -10.70
C VAL A 58 15.09 -4.53 -12.06
N GLY A 59 15.13 -5.61 -12.83
CA GLY A 59 14.44 -5.70 -14.12
C GLY A 59 15.09 -4.84 -15.21
N LYS A 60 14.46 -4.86 -16.39
CA LYS A 60 15.00 -4.25 -17.62
C LYS A 60 15.21 -2.74 -17.49
N GLU A 61 14.34 -2.08 -16.75
CA GLU A 61 14.34 -0.63 -16.53
C GLU A 61 15.30 -0.21 -15.41
N GLY A 62 15.89 -1.16 -14.68
CA GLY A 62 16.83 -0.90 -13.60
C GLY A 62 16.21 -0.13 -12.42
N ALA A 63 14.95 -0.43 -12.09
CA ALA A 63 14.22 0.27 -11.05
C ALA A 63 14.77 -0.08 -9.66
N GLN A 64 14.73 0.87 -8.73
CA GLN A 64 14.97 0.60 -7.31
C GLN A 64 13.74 -0.06 -6.70
N LEU A 65 13.95 -1.14 -5.96
CA LEU A 65 12.89 -1.95 -5.37
C LEU A 65 13.21 -2.27 -3.91
N VAL A 66 12.21 -2.27 -3.04
CA VAL A 66 12.34 -2.71 -1.65
C VAL A 66 11.23 -3.70 -1.29
N GLY A 67 11.55 -4.70 -0.47
CA GLY A 67 10.59 -5.61 0.13
C GLY A 67 10.87 -5.92 1.60
N ASN A 68 9.97 -6.64 2.26
CA ASN A 68 10.02 -6.96 3.69
C ASN A 68 10.06 -5.75 4.64
N VAL A 69 9.66 -4.57 4.17
CA VAL A 69 9.73 -3.31 4.94
C VAL A 69 8.95 -3.42 6.25
N MET A 70 7.78 -4.06 6.22
CA MET A 70 6.83 -4.22 7.31
C MET A 70 6.91 -5.61 7.97
N GLY A 71 7.74 -6.51 7.45
CA GLY A 71 7.92 -7.89 7.94
C GLY A 71 8.58 -8.05 9.33
N SER A 72 8.55 -7.02 10.18
CA SER A 72 9.04 -7.08 11.56
C SER A 72 8.29 -6.10 12.46
N ARG A 73 7.92 -6.56 13.67
CA ARG A 73 7.35 -5.71 14.72
C ARG A 73 8.27 -4.53 15.06
N SER A 74 9.57 -4.74 15.09
CA SER A 74 10.55 -3.67 15.38
C SER A 74 10.57 -2.60 14.29
N ARG A 75 10.37 -2.99 13.02
CA ARG A 75 10.25 -2.04 11.92
C ARG A 75 8.92 -1.29 11.96
N LEU A 76 7.81 -1.96 12.27
CA LEU A 76 6.54 -1.29 12.52
C LEU A 76 6.64 -0.29 13.67
N ALA A 77 7.22 -0.69 14.82
CA ALA A 77 7.43 0.20 15.95
C ALA A 77 8.27 1.43 15.59
N ARG A 78 9.34 1.23 14.82
CA ARG A 78 10.16 2.34 14.29
C ARG A 78 9.37 3.28 13.40
N ALA A 79 8.50 2.78 12.51
CA ALA A 79 7.65 3.63 11.68
C ALA A 79 6.69 4.49 12.53
N PHE A 80 6.30 4.00 13.71
CA PHE A 80 5.53 4.77 14.69
C PHE A 80 6.41 5.57 15.66
N GLY A 81 7.73 5.63 15.47
CA GLY A 81 8.64 6.37 16.35
C GLY A 81 8.64 5.86 17.79
N THR A 82 8.38 4.56 18.00
CA THR A 82 8.22 3.95 19.33
C THR A 82 8.97 2.62 19.45
N ALA A 83 8.94 2.02 20.65
CA ALA A 83 9.52 0.72 20.93
C ALA A 83 8.52 -0.43 20.68
N PRO A 84 8.97 -1.66 20.38
CA PRO A 84 8.09 -2.78 20.05
C PRO A 84 7.02 -3.11 21.12
N ASP A 85 7.36 -2.97 22.40
CA ASP A 85 6.47 -3.16 23.53
C ASP A 85 5.41 -2.05 23.66
N LYS A 86 5.68 -0.86 23.11
CA LYS A 86 4.78 0.32 23.17
C LYS A 86 3.99 0.56 21.90
N LEU A 87 4.16 -0.28 20.87
CA LEU A 87 3.54 -0.09 19.56
C LEU A 87 2.01 -0.03 19.63
N LEU A 88 1.38 -0.96 20.35
CA LEU A 88 -0.08 -0.98 20.50
C LEU A 88 -0.60 0.31 21.15
N ALA A 89 0.01 0.73 22.26
CA ALA A 89 -0.37 1.94 22.97
C ALA A 89 -0.24 3.20 22.09
N GLU A 90 0.84 3.28 21.31
CA GLU A 90 1.07 4.41 20.39
C GLU A 90 0.06 4.43 19.24
N VAL A 91 -0.24 3.28 18.64
CA VAL A 91 -1.28 3.17 17.60
C VAL A 91 -2.63 3.59 18.16
N LEU A 92 -3.03 3.10 19.33
CA LEU A 92 -4.30 3.47 19.97
C LEU A 92 -4.37 4.96 20.31
N ARG A 93 -3.25 5.58 20.73
CA ARG A 93 -3.18 7.03 20.94
C ARG A 93 -3.43 7.79 19.65
N ARG A 94 -2.75 7.41 18.56
CA ARG A 94 -2.91 8.05 17.24
C ARG A 94 -4.28 7.84 16.64
N LEU A 95 -4.93 6.70 16.86
CA LEU A 95 -6.31 6.46 16.44
C LEU A 95 -7.33 7.41 17.11
N ARG A 96 -6.95 8.09 18.20
CA ARG A 96 -7.76 9.13 18.85
C ARG A 96 -7.38 10.55 18.42
N ALA A 97 -6.31 10.72 17.64
CA ALA A 97 -5.89 12.02 17.16
C ALA A 97 -6.88 12.57 16.13
N THR A 98 -7.13 13.87 16.19
CA THR A 98 -7.96 14.56 15.20
C THR A 98 -7.25 14.57 13.85
N PRO A 99 -7.85 13.99 12.79
CA PRO A 99 -7.21 13.94 11.50
C PRO A 99 -7.13 15.33 10.87
N GLN A 100 -6.02 15.62 10.19
CA GLN A 100 -5.87 16.81 9.36
C GLN A 100 -5.44 16.38 7.96
N VAL A 101 -6.34 16.54 7.00
CA VAL A 101 -6.08 16.30 5.57
C VAL A 101 -6.00 17.65 4.88
N VAL A 102 -4.94 17.86 4.09
CA VAL A 102 -4.68 19.11 3.38
C VAL A 102 -4.48 18.80 1.91
N GLU A 103 -5.36 19.30 1.05
CA GLU A 103 -5.15 19.21 -0.38
C GLU A 103 -4.08 20.19 -0.83
N VAL A 104 -3.10 19.72 -1.60
CA VAL A 104 -1.99 20.51 -2.12
C VAL A 104 -2.08 20.59 -3.65
N PRO A 105 -1.63 21.70 -4.27
CA PRO A 105 -1.56 21.79 -5.71
C PRO A 105 -0.54 20.79 -6.27
N ARG A 106 -0.74 20.37 -7.52
CA ARG A 106 0.12 19.40 -8.21
C ARG A 106 1.60 19.79 -8.18
N GLU A 107 1.91 21.07 -8.31
CA GLU A 107 3.27 21.62 -8.34
C GLU A 107 4.01 21.41 -7.01
N ALA A 108 3.26 21.21 -5.92
CA ALA A 108 3.78 20.91 -4.59
C ALA A 108 3.79 19.41 -4.25
N ALA A 109 3.32 18.52 -5.15
CA ALA A 109 3.19 17.08 -4.89
C ALA A 109 4.30 16.26 -5.57
N PRO A 110 5.30 15.74 -4.82
CA PRO A 110 6.34 14.87 -5.36
C PRO A 110 5.81 13.62 -6.07
N ALA A 111 4.66 13.08 -5.63
CA ALA A 111 4.02 11.93 -6.26
C ALA A 111 3.70 12.14 -7.76
N GLN A 112 3.63 13.39 -8.24
CA GLN A 112 3.27 13.73 -9.61
C GLN A 112 4.38 14.45 -10.40
N GLU A 113 5.65 14.33 -9.97
CA GLU A 113 6.78 14.94 -10.69
C GLU A 113 6.96 14.44 -12.12
N ILE A 114 6.65 13.16 -12.35
CA ILE A 114 6.63 12.50 -13.66
C ILE A 114 5.23 11.96 -13.88
N VAL A 115 4.65 12.26 -15.04
CA VAL A 115 3.34 11.77 -15.48
C VAL A 115 3.51 10.97 -16.76
N LEU A 116 3.01 9.74 -16.78
CA LEU A 116 3.04 8.82 -17.91
C LEU A 116 1.60 8.59 -18.37
N ASP A 117 1.21 9.26 -19.45
CA ASP A 117 -0.10 9.14 -20.11
C ASP A 117 -0.21 7.86 -20.95
N LYS A 118 0.90 7.43 -21.55
CA LYS A 118 1.08 6.11 -22.17
C LYS A 118 1.53 5.11 -21.11
N ALA A 119 0.72 5.02 -20.05
CA ALA A 119 0.95 4.12 -18.93
C ALA A 119 1.06 2.65 -19.39
N ASP A 120 2.05 1.95 -18.83
CA ASP A 120 2.36 0.55 -19.14
C ASP A 120 2.80 -0.19 -17.86
N LEU A 121 1.95 -1.08 -17.35
CA LEU A 121 2.24 -1.92 -16.19
C LEU A 121 3.46 -2.81 -16.40
N THR A 122 3.75 -3.22 -17.64
CA THR A 122 4.86 -4.14 -17.94
C THR A 122 6.23 -3.46 -17.85
N ALA A 123 6.26 -2.13 -17.72
CA ALA A 123 7.49 -1.37 -17.44
C ALA A 123 7.77 -1.21 -15.94
N LEU A 124 6.89 -1.71 -15.05
CA LEU A 124 7.10 -1.72 -13.61
C LEU A 124 7.87 -2.99 -13.21
N PRO A 125 8.72 -2.94 -12.15
CA PRO A 125 9.52 -4.08 -11.71
C PRO A 125 8.69 -5.09 -10.90
N VAL A 126 7.62 -5.62 -11.49
CA VAL A 126 6.68 -6.53 -10.83
C VAL A 126 7.20 -7.96 -10.89
N ASN A 127 7.47 -8.55 -9.73
CA ASN A 127 7.95 -9.93 -9.62
C ASN A 127 6.82 -10.94 -9.39
N LEU A 128 7.08 -12.22 -9.69
CA LEU A 128 6.31 -13.33 -9.14
C LEU A 128 6.58 -13.41 -7.63
N GLN A 129 5.53 -13.61 -6.82
CA GLN A 129 5.68 -13.69 -5.36
C GLN A 129 6.04 -15.13 -4.95
N HIS A 130 5.44 -16.12 -5.61
CA HIS A 130 5.70 -17.54 -5.41
C HIS A 130 5.73 -18.32 -6.73
N GLY A 131 6.30 -19.53 -6.70
CA GLY A 131 6.61 -20.29 -7.92
C GLY A 131 5.40 -20.82 -8.71
N MET A 132 4.21 -20.93 -8.10
CA MET A 132 2.98 -21.36 -8.78
C MET A 132 1.97 -20.22 -8.94
N ASP A 133 2.37 -18.97 -8.75
CA ASP A 133 1.47 -17.83 -8.97
C ASP A 133 1.01 -17.78 -10.42
N GLY A 134 -0.26 -17.42 -10.63
CA GLY A 134 -0.86 -17.29 -11.97
C GLY A 134 -0.25 -16.18 -12.84
N GLY A 135 0.48 -15.24 -12.24
CA GLY A 135 1.17 -14.15 -12.92
C GLY A 135 1.93 -13.23 -11.96
N PRO A 136 2.61 -12.18 -12.45
CA PRO A 136 3.27 -11.19 -11.61
C PRO A 136 2.25 -10.33 -10.84
N TYR A 137 2.54 -10.03 -9.58
CA TYR A 137 1.64 -9.25 -8.71
C TYR A 137 2.29 -8.01 -8.14
N ILE A 138 1.60 -6.88 -8.27
CA ILE A 138 1.84 -5.72 -7.40
C ILE A 138 1.22 -6.06 -6.04
N SER A 139 2.05 -6.42 -5.07
CA SER A 139 1.60 -6.96 -3.78
C SER A 139 1.47 -5.92 -2.66
N ALA A 140 2.11 -4.76 -2.80
CA ALA A 140 2.11 -3.69 -1.80
C ALA A 140 1.33 -2.45 -2.24
N SER A 141 0.17 -2.62 -2.90
CA SER A 141 -0.63 -1.48 -3.34
C SER A 141 -1.68 -1.08 -2.31
N ILE A 142 -1.83 0.22 -2.08
CA ILE A 142 -2.91 0.80 -1.28
C ILE A 142 -3.95 1.38 -2.26
N ASP A 143 -5.17 0.85 -2.24
CA ASP A 143 -6.30 1.35 -3.04
C ASP A 143 -6.94 2.58 -2.37
N PHE A 144 -7.40 3.52 -3.19
CA PHE A 144 -8.18 4.69 -2.81
C PHE A 144 -9.40 4.79 -3.71
N VAL A 145 -10.59 4.81 -3.11
CA VAL A 145 -11.88 4.93 -3.80
C VAL A 145 -12.82 5.83 -3.01
N VAL A 146 -13.55 6.71 -3.69
CA VAL A 146 -14.55 7.57 -3.07
C VAL A 146 -15.92 6.88 -3.07
N ASP A 147 -16.54 6.79 -1.91
CA ASP A 147 -17.95 6.40 -1.79
C ASP A 147 -18.85 7.57 -2.21
N PRO A 148 -19.62 7.46 -3.30
CA PRO A 148 -20.46 8.55 -3.78
C PRO A 148 -21.62 8.88 -2.84
N SER A 149 -21.97 8.02 -1.89
CA SER A 149 -23.12 8.22 -0.99
C SER A 149 -22.83 9.19 0.16
N ASN A 150 -21.58 9.26 0.61
CA ASN A 150 -21.15 10.07 1.76
C ASN A 150 -19.90 10.91 1.49
N GLY A 151 -19.21 10.69 0.36
CA GLY A 151 -17.97 11.39 -0.03
C GLY A 151 -16.71 10.92 0.71
N TRP A 152 -16.80 9.88 1.55
CA TRP A 152 -15.66 9.31 2.26
C TRP A 152 -14.76 8.53 1.32
N THR A 153 -13.49 8.42 1.69
CA THR A 153 -12.50 7.66 0.92
C THR A 153 -12.23 6.33 1.60
N ASN A 154 -12.67 5.23 0.97
CA ASN A 154 -12.22 3.89 1.35
C ASN A 154 -10.74 3.74 0.97
N VAL A 155 -9.94 3.23 1.92
CA VAL A 155 -8.52 2.94 1.74
C VAL A 155 -8.24 1.49 2.13
N GLY A 156 -7.66 0.69 1.23
CA GLY A 156 -7.40 -0.73 1.45
C GLY A 156 -6.07 -1.20 0.88
N VAL A 157 -5.64 -2.42 1.21
CA VAL A 157 -4.46 -3.06 0.58
C VAL A 157 -4.92 -4.14 -0.39
N ARG A 158 -4.46 -4.07 -1.65
CA ARG A 158 -4.85 -5.02 -2.70
C ARG A 158 -3.64 -5.54 -3.46
N ARG A 159 -3.81 -6.76 -3.97
CA ARG A 159 -2.91 -7.33 -4.98
C ARG A 159 -3.48 -7.06 -6.38
N LEU A 160 -2.61 -6.72 -7.32
CA LEU A 160 -2.96 -6.58 -8.74
C LEU A 160 -2.18 -7.62 -9.55
N MET A 161 -2.89 -8.57 -10.17
CA MET A 161 -2.29 -9.53 -11.11
C MET A 161 -2.17 -8.88 -12.48
N LEU A 162 -0.95 -8.71 -12.99
CA LEU A 162 -0.76 -8.12 -14.32
C LEU A 162 -1.31 -9.03 -15.41
N ARG A 163 -2.08 -8.45 -16.35
CA ARG A 163 -2.60 -9.15 -17.54
C ARG A 163 -2.00 -8.65 -18.85
N GLY A 164 -1.30 -7.53 -18.79
CA GLY A 164 -0.68 -6.88 -19.93
C GLY A 164 -0.32 -5.46 -19.60
N ARG A 165 -0.23 -4.62 -20.63
CA ARG A 165 0.23 -3.23 -20.48
C ARG A 165 -0.73 -2.34 -19.69
N ARG A 166 -2.04 -2.57 -19.81
CA ARG A 166 -3.06 -1.66 -19.27
C ARG A 166 -4.13 -2.33 -18.43
N GLU A 167 -4.03 -3.64 -18.22
CA GLU A 167 -5.02 -4.38 -17.46
C GLU A 167 -4.37 -5.18 -16.33
N ALA A 168 -5.04 -5.21 -15.19
CA ALA A 168 -4.73 -6.09 -14.09
C ALA A 168 -6.01 -6.65 -13.45
N GLY A 169 -5.96 -7.87 -12.91
CA GLY A 169 -7.00 -8.40 -12.04
C GLY A 169 -6.80 -7.89 -10.60
N VAL A 170 -7.88 -7.52 -9.91
CA VAL A 170 -7.83 -7.05 -8.51
C VAL A 170 -8.56 -8.03 -7.61
N ASP A 171 -7.91 -8.62 -6.60
CA ASP A 171 -8.61 -9.57 -5.72
C ASP A 171 -9.64 -8.86 -4.82
N LEU A 172 -10.92 -9.07 -5.14
CA LEU A 172 -12.07 -8.44 -4.49
C LEU A 172 -13.11 -9.46 -4.02
N ASN A 173 -12.68 -10.70 -3.78
CA ASN A 173 -13.57 -11.76 -3.29
C ASN A 173 -13.91 -11.65 -1.80
N SER A 174 -13.01 -11.12 -0.96
CA SER A 174 -13.30 -10.99 0.47
C SER A 174 -14.22 -9.80 0.76
N PRO A 175 -15.13 -9.90 1.76
CA PRO A 175 -15.96 -8.77 2.20
C PRO A 175 -15.11 -7.56 2.61
N SER A 176 -15.41 -6.43 1.98
CA SER A 176 -14.75 -5.13 2.16
C SER A 176 -15.60 -4.01 1.56
N ASP A 177 -15.38 -2.76 1.96
CA ASP A 177 -16.15 -1.63 1.46
C ASP A 177 -15.88 -1.38 -0.03
N LEU A 178 -14.63 -1.52 -0.50
CA LEU A 178 -14.32 -1.53 -1.94
C LEU A 178 -15.18 -2.54 -2.73
N ARG A 179 -15.40 -3.74 -2.19
CA ARG A 179 -16.25 -4.76 -2.83
C ARG A 179 -17.70 -4.27 -2.92
N ALA A 180 -18.23 -3.73 -1.84
CA ALA A 180 -19.60 -3.21 -1.80
C ALA A 180 -19.80 -2.05 -2.78
N LEU A 181 -18.84 -1.13 -2.84
CA LEU A 181 -18.82 0.00 -3.77
C LEU A 181 -18.76 -0.48 -5.23
N TYR A 182 -17.91 -1.45 -5.52
CA TYR A 182 -17.80 -2.02 -6.86
C TYR A 182 -19.08 -2.73 -7.30
N GLU A 183 -19.64 -3.60 -6.46
CA GLU A 183 -20.90 -4.29 -6.76
C GLU A 183 -22.06 -3.28 -6.95
N ALA A 184 -22.05 -2.17 -6.21
CA ALA A 184 -23.02 -1.09 -6.41
C ALA A 184 -22.86 -0.37 -7.76
N ALA A 185 -21.63 -0.10 -8.19
CA ALA A 185 -21.35 0.51 -9.50
C ALA A 185 -21.76 -0.43 -10.65
N VAL A 186 -21.42 -1.72 -10.54
CA VAL A 186 -21.81 -2.77 -11.52
C VAL A 186 -23.33 -2.87 -11.66
N ARG A 187 -24.08 -2.84 -10.56
CA ARG A 187 -25.57 -2.82 -10.61
C ARG A 187 -26.14 -1.62 -11.38
N GLN A 188 -25.37 -0.54 -11.49
CA GLN A 188 -25.73 0.66 -12.25
C GLN A 188 -25.13 0.69 -13.66
N GLY A 189 -24.39 -0.37 -14.06
CA GLY A 189 -23.67 -0.39 -15.33
C GLY A 189 -22.55 0.65 -15.41
N GLN A 190 -21.99 1.05 -14.26
CA GLN A 190 -20.98 2.09 -14.15
C GLN A 190 -19.60 1.52 -13.82
N ARG A 191 -18.58 2.17 -14.34
CA ARG A 191 -17.18 1.97 -13.95
C ARG A 191 -16.96 2.58 -12.58
N LEU A 192 -16.06 1.98 -11.79
CA LEU A 192 -15.65 2.53 -10.50
C LEU A 192 -14.23 3.11 -10.62
N PRO A 193 -14.05 4.45 -10.56
CA PRO A 193 -12.72 5.04 -10.48
C PRO A 193 -11.96 4.50 -9.25
N VAL A 194 -10.68 4.19 -9.43
CA VAL A 194 -9.78 3.75 -8.36
C VAL A 194 -8.35 4.22 -8.64
N ALA A 195 -7.64 4.60 -7.59
CA ALA A 195 -6.21 4.84 -7.64
C ALA A 195 -5.46 3.90 -6.71
N PHE A 196 -4.28 3.47 -7.10
CA PHE A 196 -3.40 2.62 -6.29
C PHE A 196 -2.09 3.32 -6.02
N VAL A 197 -1.70 3.44 -4.75
CA VAL A 197 -0.37 3.88 -4.34
C VAL A 197 0.54 2.68 -4.16
N VAL A 198 1.74 2.72 -4.75
CA VAL A 198 2.78 1.71 -4.54
C VAL A 198 4.03 2.41 -3.99
N GLY A 199 4.44 2.02 -2.78
CA GLY A 199 5.50 2.69 -2.04
C GLY A 199 4.96 3.83 -1.19
N ALA A 200 4.65 3.50 0.06
CA ALA A 200 4.11 4.42 1.06
C ALA A 200 4.76 4.16 2.43
N HIS A 201 4.51 5.05 3.39
CA HIS A 201 5.00 4.83 4.75
C HIS A 201 4.35 3.58 5.37
N PRO A 202 5.05 2.78 6.20
CA PRO A 202 4.40 1.65 6.90
C PRO A 202 3.17 2.06 7.73
N ALA A 203 3.12 3.29 8.23
CA ALA A 203 1.95 3.81 8.95
C ALA A 203 0.69 3.85 8.06
N ASP A 204 0.85 4.10 6.76
CA ASP A 204 -0.26 4.17 5.80
C ASP A 204 -0.81 2.77 5.50
N TYR A 205 0.07 1.77 5.41
CA TYR A 205 -0.35 0.37 5.30
C TYR A 205 -1.06 -0.10 6.56
N VAL A 206 -0.61 0.32 7.75
CA VAL A 206 -1.32 0.04 9.00
C VAL A 206 -2.70 0.68 8.96
N ALA A 207 -2.85 1.91 8.48
CA ALA A 207 -4.16 2.55 8.29
C ALA A 207 -5.06 1.75 7.33
N ALA A 208 -4.53 1.38 6.17
CA ALA A 208 -5.25 0.69 5.10
C ALA A 208 -5.71 -0.74 5.48
N VAL A 209 -5.14 -1.36 6.51
CA VAL A 209 -5.62 -2.66 7.01
C VAL A 209 -6.59 -2.55 8.18
N MET A 210 -6.72 -1.38 8.81
CA MET A 210 -7.68 -1.17 9.91
C MET A 210 -9.10 -1.14 9.36
N ARG A 211 -10.04 -1.77 10.08
CA ARG A 211 -11.47 -1.79 9.73
C ARG A 211 -12.25 -0.96 10.72
N LEU A 212 -12.35 0.35 10.47
CA LEU A 212 -13.05 1.31 11.32
C LEU A 212 -14.09 2.08 10.48
N PRO A 213 -15.30 2.34 10.99
CA PRO A 213 -16.35 3.02 10.24
C PRO A 213 -16.12 4.54 10.23
N VAL A 214 -15.05 5.00 9.57
CA VAL A 214 -14.61 6.40 9.46
C VAL A 214 -14.08 6.65 8.05
N ASP A 215 -13.96 7.92 7.63
CA ASP A 215 -13.22 8.27 6.42
C ASP A 215 -11.74 7.85 6.54
N GLU A 216 -11.32 6.83 5.80
CA GLU A 216 -10.00 6.24 5.95
C GLU A 216 -8.87 7.16 5.47
N LEU A 217 -9.16 8.19 4.67
CA LEU A 217 -8.16 9.23 4.40
C LEU A 217 -7.80 10.01 5.67
N GLY A 218 -8.80 10.26 6.53
CA GLY A 218 -8.58 10.80 7.86
C GLY A 218 -7.81 9.81 8.75
N LEU A 219 -8.12 8.52 8.66
CA LEU A 219 -7.41 7.49 9.43
C LEU A 219 -5.91 7.43 9.11
N VAL A 220 -5.53 7.59 7.84
CA VAL A 220 -4.12 7.71 7.42
C VAL A 220 -3.48 8.93 8.10
N ALA A 221 -4.15 10.09 8.09
CA ALA A 221 -3.66 11.29 8.76
C ALA A 221 -3.48 11.10 10.28
N SER A 222 -4.48 10.52 10.95
CA SER A 222 -4.44 10.21 12.38
C SER A 222 -3.26 9.29 12.74
N LEU A 223 -3.02 8.23 11.96
CA LEU A 223 -1.92 7.29 12.22
C LEU A 223 -0.52 7.85 11.88
N ARG A 224 -0.44 8.84 10.98
CA ARG A 224 0.78 9.64 10.83
C ARG A 224 1.02 10.57 12.02
N ASP A 225 -0.02 10.96 12.77
CA ASP A 225 0.06 12.01 13.82
C ASP A 225 0.67 13.31 13.27
N ALA A 226 0.25 13.64 12.05
CA ALA A 226 0.71 14.78 11.26
C ALA A 226 -0.31 15.09 10.15
N PRO A 227 -0.33 16.32 9.61
CA PRO A 227 -1.14 16.63 8.44
C PRO A 227 -0.82 15.71 7.26
N LEU A 228 -1.84 15.07 6.70
CA LEU A 228 -1.74 14.31 5.46
C LEU A 228 -1.94 15.26 4.28
N ALA A 229 -0.86 15.59 3.59
CA ALA A 229 -0.95 16.25 2.30
C ALA A 229 -1.45 15.28 1.24
N VAL A 230 -2.51 15.65 0.52
CA VAL A 230 -3.08 14.87 -0.58
C VAL A 230 -3.08 15.67 -1.86
N VAL A 231 -2.98 15.00 -2.99
CA VAL A 231 -3.07 15.60 -4.32
C VAL A 231 -4.15 14.88 -5.12
N LYS A 232 -4.92 15.63 -5.90
CA LYS A 232 -5.89 15.07 -6.84
C LYS A 232 -5.15 14.31 -7.96
N CYS A 233 -5.62 13.11 -8.28
CA CYS A 233 -5.15 12.31 -9.40
C CYS A 233 -5.27 13.07 -10.75
N ILE A 234 -4.49 12.65 -11.75
CA ILE A 234 -4.46 13.26 -13.07
C ILE A 234 -5.67 12.85 -13.92
N SER A 235 -6.08 11.59 -13.88
CA SER A 235 -7.10 11.01 -14.75
C SER A 235 -8.45 10.77 -14.06
N CYS A 236 -8.56 11.02 -12.75
CA CYS A 236 -9.79 10.86 -11.98
C CYS A 236 -9.87 11.84 -10.79
N ASP A 237 -11.03 11.94 -10.15
CA ASP A 237 -11.29 12.88 -9.04
C ASP A 237 -10.86 12.36 -7.65
N ILE A 238 -10.06 11.30 -7.60
CA ILE A 238 -9.57 10.69 -6.36
C ILE A 238 -8.38 11.50 -5.82
N ARG A 239 -8.26 11.60 -4.50
CA ARG A 239 -7.11 12.21 -3.83
C ARG A 239 -6.24 11.13 -3.21
N VAL A 240 -4.93 11.22 -3.42
CA VAL A 240 -3.94 10.28 -2.90
C VAL A 240 -2.85 11.02 -2.12
N PRO A 241 -2.10 10.38 -1.20
CA PRO A 241 -0.98 10.99 -0.51
C PRO A 241 0.01 11.66 -1.48
N ALA A 242 0.27 12.95 -1.29
CA ALA A 242 1.14 13.74 -2.18
C ALA A 242 2.61 13.30 -2.12
N ASP A 243 2.98 12.54 -1.08
CA ASP A 243 4.31 12.03 -0.83
C ASP A 243 4.55 10.59 -1.30
N ALA A 244 3.56 9.94 -1.92
CA ALA A 244 3.66 8.59 -2.50
C ALA A 244 4.84 8.45 -3.48
N GLU A 245 5.41 7.24 -3.59
CA GLU A 245 6.47 6.95 -4.57
C GLU A 245 5.88 6.77 -5.98
N TRP A 246 4.84 5.95 -6.11
CA TRP A 246 4.11 5.69 -7.36
C TRP A 246 2.60 5.75 -7.14
N VAL A 247 1.87 6.26 -8.14
CA VAL A 247 0.41 6.24 -8.22
C VAL A 247 -0.01 5.64 -9.56
N LEU A 248 -0.89 4.65 -9.52
CA LEU A 248 -1.51 4.00 -10.68
C LEU A 248 -2.98 4.39 -10.71
N GLU A 249 -3.40 5.14 -11.72
CA GLU A 249 -4.74 5.72 -11.79
C GLU A 249 -5.58 5.00 -12.84
N GLY A 250 -6.84 4.72 -12.55
CA GLY A 250 -7.73 4.04 -13.50
C GLY A 250 -9.12 3.77 -12.97
N TYR A 251 -9.71 2.67 -13.42
CA TYR A 251 -11.04 2.25 -13.01
C TYR A 251 -11.20 0.73 -13.04
N LEU A 252 -12.10 0.20 -12.22
CA LEU A 252 -12.65 -1.14 -12.39
C LEU A 252 -13.81 -1.07 -13.38
N ASP A 253 -13.85 -1.96 -14.37
CA ASP A 253 -14.92 -1.95 -15.37
C ASP A 253 -16.25 -2.49 -14.86
N GLU A 254 -17.33 -2.16 -15.57
CA GLU A 254 -18.70 -2.45 -15.15
C GLU A 254 -19.11 -3.93 -15.28
N ARG A 255 -18.23 -4.82 -15.74
CA ARG A 255 -18.60 -6.20 -16.10
C ARG A 255 -18.74 -7.13 -14.89
N GLY A 256 -18.29 -6.72 -13.71
CA GLY A 256 -18.35 -7.53 -12.49
C GLY A 256 -17.14 -8.44 -12.33
N HIS A 257 -17.32 -9.61 -11.71
CA HIS A 257 -16.24 -10.59 -11.48
C HIS A 257 -16.15 -11.52 -12.68
N VAL A 258 -15.41 -11.10 -13.70
CA VAL A 258 -15.33 -11.79 -15.01
C VAL A 258 -13.95 -12.33 -15.34
N GLU A 259 -12.94 -12.00 -14.53
CA GLU A 259 -11.56 -12.33 -14.82
C GLU A 259 -10.99 -13.42 -13.93
N ALA A 260 -10.38 -14.43 -14.55
CA ALA A 260 -9.64 -15.45 -13.82
C ALA A 260 -8.35 -14.85 -13.22
N GLU A 261 -8.18 -14.97 -11.91
CA GLU A 261 -7.00 -14.55 -11.18
C GLU A 261 -6.49 -15.68 -10.30
N GLY A 262 -5.17 -15.80 -10.18
CA GLY A 262 -4.51 -16.87 -9.43
C GLY A 262 -4.20 -18.11 -10.28
N PRO A 263 -3.80 -19.23 -9.66
CA PRO A 263 -3.66 -19.43 -8.21
C PRO A 263 -2.62 -18.47 -7.60
N TYR A 264 -2.69 -18.26 -6.29
CA TYR A 264 -1.82 -17.30 -5.60
C TYR A 264 -1.39 -17.80 -4.23
N GLY A 265 -0.12 -17.59 -3.86
CA GLY A 265 0.37 -17.89 -2.51
C GLY A 265 -0.26 -16.98 -1.45
N GLU A 266 -1.26 -17.50 -0.74
CA GLU A 266 -2.02 -16.76 0.27
C GLU A 266 -1.25 -16.65 1.59
N PHE A 267 -1.65 -15.67 2.41
CA PHE A 267 -0.93 -15.26 3.62
C PHE A 267 -0.82 -16.33 4.73
N LEU A 268 -1.57 -17.42 4.63
CA LEU A 268 -1.49 -18.56 5.54
C LEU A 268 -0.50 -19.64 5.06
N GLY A 269 0.21 -19.41 3.95
CA GLY A 269 1.25 -20.31 3.45
C GLY A 269 0.74 -21.44 2.55
N TYR A 270 -0.47 -21.32 1.99
CA TYR A 270 -1.03 -22.24 1.00
C TYR A 270 -1.38 -21.50 -0.30
N TYR A 271 -1.53 -22.23 -1.41
CA TYR A 271 -2.02 -21.64 -2.65
C TYR A 271 -3.55 -21.58 -2.67
N GLY A 272 -4.09 -20.36 -2.78
CA GLY A 272 -5.48 -20.15 -3.11
C GLY A 272 -5.76 -20.61 -4.55
N GLY A 273 -6.94 -21.16 -4.78
CA GLY A 273 -7.40 -21.51 -6.12
C GLY A 273 -7.64 -20.29 -6.99
N VAL A 274 -7.91 -20.53 -8.27
CA VAL A 274 -8.31 -19.49 -9.23
C VAL A 274 -9.65 -18.89 -8.81
N LYS A 275 -9.75 -17.57 -8.80
CA LYS A 275 -10.96 -16.81 -8.48
C LYS A 275 -11.42 -16.00 -9.69
N GLN A 276 -12.68 -15.57 -9.68
CA GLN A 276 -13.18 -14.56 -10.62
C GLN A 276 -13.09 -13.18 -9.97
N ASN A 277 -12.52 -12.20 -10.67
CA ASN A 277 -12.20 -10.88 -10.14
C ASN A 277 -12.56 -9.75 -11.13
N PRO A 278 -12.69 -8.50 -10.65
CA PRO A 278 -12.77 -7.32 -11.49
C PRO A 278 -11.50 -7.09 -12.32
N VAL A 279 -11.67 -6.43 -13.48
CA VAL A 279 -10.56 -5.95 -14.30
C VAL A 279 -10.34 -4.46 -14.02
N PHE A 280 -9.12 -4.14 -13.59
CA PHE A 280 -8.62 -2.77 -13.50
C PHE A 280 -8.04 -2.33 -14.85
N HIS A 281 -8.46 -1.16 -15.32
CA HIS A 281 -7.97 -0.49 -16.53
C HIS A 281 -7.12 0.72 -16.16
N LEU A 282 -5.82 0.64 -16.48
CA LEU A 282 -4.85 1.69 -16.22
C LEU A 282 -5.01 2.85 -17.21
N THR A 283 -5.04 4.06 -16.68
CA THR A 283 -5.19 5.31 -17.44
C THR A 283 -3.97 6.22 -17.34
N ALA A 284 -3.33 6.30 -16.17
CA ALA A 284 -2.11 7.08 -15.95
C ALA A 284 -1.22 6.43 -14.89
N ILE A 285 0.10 6.64 -15.00
CA ILE A 285 1.03 6.42 -13.89
C ILE A 285 1.66 7.76 -13.54
N THR A 286 1.66 8.12 -12.27
CA THR A 286 2.44 9.24 -11.76
C THR A 286 3.44 8.77 -10.72
N ARG A 287 4.59 9.46 -10.63
CA ARG A 287 5.63 9.10 -9.66
C ARG A 287 6.58 10.25 -9.35
N ARG A 288 7.34 10.07 -8.26
CA ARG A 288 8.58 10.81 -8.00
C ARG A 288 9.65 10.52 -9.06
N ARG A 289 10.62 11.41 -9.25
CA ARG A 289 11.76 11.17 -10.17
C ARG A 289 12.62 10.00 -9.72
N ASP A 290 12.94 9.96 -8.44
CA ASP A 290 13.69 8.92 -7.76
C ASP A 290 12.73 7.96 -7.03
N ALA A 291 11.65 7.54 -7.68
CA ALA A 291 10.65 6.70 -7.06
C ALA A 291 11.20 5.33 -6.63
N LEU A 292 10.86 4.88 -5.42
CA LEU A 292 11.15 3.55 -4.89
C LEU A 292 9.94 2.64 -5.07
N PHE A 293 10.09 1.53 -5.81
CA PHE A 293 9.02 0.54 -5.92
C PHE A 293 8.98 -0.36 -4.69
N GLN A 294 7.80 -0.70 -4.18
CA GLN A 294 7.64 -1.55 -3.02
C GLN A 294 6.91 -2.85 -3.39
N THR A 295 7.44 -3.97 -2.93
CA THR A 295 6.78 -5.29 -2.95
C THR A 295 6.61 -5.76 -1.50
N ALA A 296 5.57 -6.51 -1.21
CA ALA A 296 5.28 -7.05 0.12
C ALA A 296 5.25 -8.58 0.08
N THR A 297 5.87 -9.23 1.06
CA THR A 297 5.72 -10.67 1.26
C THR A 297 4.34 -10.99 1.83
N ILE A 298 3.67 -11.93 1.16
CA ILE A 298 2.30 -12.33 1.51
C ILE A 298 2.29 -13.55 2.42
N GLY A 299 2.69 -14.69 1.87
CA GLY A 299 2.89 -15.95 2.60
C GLY A 299 4.33 -16.42 2.46
N GLY A 300 4.67 -17.49 3.18
CA GLY A 300 6.00 -18.08 3.12
C GLY A 300 6.20 -19.13 4.20
N ARG A 301 7.38 -19.74 4.25
CA ARG A 301 7.76 -20.76 5.24
C ARG A 301 7.82 -20.19 6.66
N ASN A 302 8.17 -18.91 6.77
CA ASN A 302 8.30 -18.18 8.02
C ASN A 302 7.25 -17.06 8.08
N LEU A 303 5.99 -17.42 8.30
CA LEU A 303 4.86 -16.47 8.29
C LEU A 303 5.11 -15.24 9.17
N GLY A 304 5.68 -15.41 10.36
CA GLY A 304 5.98 -14.31 11.28
C GLY A 304 6.99 -13.27 10.76
N ARG A 305 7.62 -13.48 9.60
CA ARG A 305 8.53 -12.52 8.95
C ARG A 305 7.94 -11.88 7.69
N THR A 306 6.72 -12.24 7.33
CA THR A 306 6.05 -11.65 6.16
C THR A 306 5.45 -10.29 6.51
N ASP A 307 5.44 -9.37 5.54
CA ASP A 307 4.78 -8.07 5.68
C ASP A 307 3.31 -8.25 6.09
N THR A 308 2.61 -9.18 5.44
CA THR A 308 1.18 -9.42 5.66
C THR A 308 0.88 -9.96 7.05
N ALA A 309 1.68 -10.89 7.58
CA ALA A 309 1.45 -11.42 8.92
C ALA A 309 1.65 -10.33 9.99
N GLN A 310 2.65 -9.47 9.85
CA GLN A 310 2.93 -8.41 10.82
C GLN A 310 1.86 -7.32 10.81
N LEU A 311 1.37 -6.92 9.62
CA LEU A 311 0.23 -6.01 9.49
C LEU A 311 -1.04 -6.61 10.11
N ASN A 312 -1.34 -7.88 9.82
CA ASN A 312 -2.51 -8.56 10.39
C ASN A 312 -2.40 -8.76 11.92
N ALA A 313 -1.20 -9.03 12.44
CA ALA A 313 -0.96 -9.16 13.88
C ALA A 313 -1.28 -7.83 14.59
N LEU A 314 -0.72 -6.71 14.11
CA LEU A 314 -0.98 -5.40 14.71
C LEU A 314 -2.45 -4.99 14.61
N ARG A 315 -3.11 -5.22 13.47
CA ARG A 315 -4.56 -5.02 13.34
C ARG A 315 -5.33 -5.83 14.38
N THR A 316 -4.97 -7.10 14.54
CA THR A 316 -5.64 -8.02 15.47
C THR A 316 -5.44 -7.56 16.93
N GLU A 317 -4.23 -7.12 17.30
CA GLU A 317 -3.94 -6.53 18.62
C GLU A 317 -4.89 -5.36 18.92
N VAL A 318 -5.04 -4.42 17.99
CA VAL A 318 -5.93 -3.25 18.15
C VAL A 318 -7.39 -3.69 18.34
N MET A 319 -7.87 -4.63 17.53
CA MET A 319 -9.26 -5.11 17.60
C MET A 319 -9.54 -5.84 18.93
N VAL A 320 -8.63 -6.72 19.35
CA VAL A 320 -8.74 -7.43 20.64
C VAL A 320 -8.69 -6.44 21.79
N TRP A 321 -7.79 -5.46 21.74
CA TRP A 321 -7.68 -4.44 22.79
C TRP A 321 -8.97 -3.63 22.96
N ARG A 322 -9.56 -3.16 21.86
CA ARG A 322 -10.84 -2.42 21.91
C ARG A 322 -11.99 -3.28 22.44
N ALA A 323 -12.02 -4.57 22.09
CA ALA A 323 -13.00 -5.50 22.65
C ALA A 323 -12.80 -5.66 24.17
N LEU A 324 -11.56 -5.72 24.64
CA LEU A 324 -11.24 -5.78 26.07
C LEU A 324 -11.64 -4.49 26.81
N GLU A 325 -11.34 -3.29 26.26
CA GLU A 325 -11.77 -2.00 26.84
C GLU A 325 -13.30 -1.90 26.97
N THR A 326 -14.03 -2.54 26.04
CA THR A 326 -15.49 -2.61 26.10
C THR A 326 -15.98 -3.56 27.20
N ALA A 327 -15.29 -4.68 27.40
CA ALA A 327 -15.67 -5.70 28.37
C ALA A 327 -15.22 -5.38 29.82
N VAL A 328 -14.07 -4.72 29.97
CA VAL A 328 -13.40 -4.47 31.27
C VAL A 328 -12.95 -3.01 31.31
N ARG A 329 -13.45 -2.23 32.27
CA ARG A 329 -13.19 -0.77 32.36
C ARG A 329 -11.74 -0.38 32.69
N GLU A 330 -10.94 -1.31 33.20
CA GLU A 330 -9.53 -1.09 33.61
C GLU A 330 -8.58 -2.09 32.91
N THR A 331 -8.42 -1.96 31.59
CA THR A 331 -7.41 -2.70 30.84
C THR A 331 -6.05 -1.98 30.94
N LYS A 332 -4.95 -2.71 31.21
CA LYS A 332 -3.58 -2.17 31.19
C LYS A 332 -2.83 -2.66 29.94
N ALA A 333 -2.48 -1.73 29.06
CA ALA A 333 -1.79 -1.99 27.79
C ALA A 333 -0.29 -2.19 27.99
#